data_AF-A0A6I7Q0P3-F1
#
_entry.id   AF-A0A6I7Q0P3-F1
#
_cell.length_a   1.000
_cell.length_b   1.000
_cell.length_c   1.000
_cell.angle_alpha   90.00
_cell.angle_beta   90.00
_cell.angle_gamma   90.00
#
_symmetry.space_group_name_H-M   'P 1'
#
loop_
_entity.id
_entity.type
_entity.pdbx_description
1 polymer ?
#
loop_
_entity_poly.entity_id
_entity_poly.type
_entity_poly.pdbx_seq_one_letter_code
_entity_poly.pdbx_strand_id
1 'polypeptide(L)' 'MTQTITAAFAAIGAARNAVDELISAGFDQDKVFLDKEPCHVKVMVPDTAQPEVEEILRRHEPTEVWARPVE' A
#
# COMPACT_ATOMS: atom_id res chain seq x y z
N MET A 1 -10.47 -4.65 13.05
CA MET A 1 -11.24 -4.33 11.84
C MET A 1 -10.30 -4.40 10.64
N THR A 2 -10.81 -4.69 9.46
CA THR A 2 -10.03 -4.64 8.22
C THR A 2 -10.12 -3.25 7.61
N GLN A 3 -9.03 -2.78 7.04
CA GLN A 3 -8.97 -1.50 6.35
C GLN A 3 -8.13 -1.61 5.09
N THR A 4 -8.39 -0.70 4.16
CA THR A 4 -7.63 -0.53 2.93
C THR A 4 -6.74 0.68 3.08
N ILE A 5 -5.43 0.45 3.09
CA ILE A 5 -4.43 1.51 3.07
C ILE A 5 -4.10 1.79 1.63
N THR A 6 -4.26 3.05 1.21
CA THR A 6 -3.94 3.50 -0.14
C THR A 6 -2.79 4.49 -0.07
N ALA A 7 -1.77 4.27 -0.89
CA ALA A 7 -0.68 5.20 -1.13
C ALA A 7 -0.67 5.66 -2.59
N ALA A 8 -0.70 6.96 -2.80
CA ALA A 8 -0.53 7.58 -4.11
C ALA A 8 0.95 7.87 -4.36
N PHE A 9 1.45 7.51 -5.54
CA PHE A 9 2.83 7.75 -5.93
C PHE A 9 2.90 8.66 -7.15
N ALA A 10 3.93 9.51 -7.20
CA ALA A 10 4.18 10.36 -8.37
C ALA A 10 4.62 9.58 -9.62
N ALA A 11 5.15 8.36 -9.42
CA ALA A 11 5.66 7.53 -10.50
C ALA A 11 5.29 6.05 -10.29
N ILE A 12 4.96 5.36 -11.39
CA ILE A 12 4.65 3.93 -11.39
C ILE A 12 5.82 3.07 -10.89
N GLY A 13 7.06 3.54 -11.03
CA GLY A 13 8.25 2.86 -10.52
C GLY A 13 8.24 2.75 -8.99
N ALA A 14 7.96 3.86 -8.30
CA ALA A 14 7.87 3.89 -6.84
C ALA A 14 6.71 3.01 -6.34
N ALA A 15 5.55 3.09 -7.02
CA ALA A 15 4.41 2.25 -6.69
C ALA A 15 4.71 0.74 -6.85
N ARG A 16 5.45 0.35 -7.91
CA ARG A 16 5.88 -1.05 -8.11
C ARG A 16 6.87 -1.51 -7.05
N ASN A 17 7.84 -0.67 -6.69
CA ASN A 17 8.82 -1.00 -5.66
C ASN A 17 8.14 -1.17 -4.29
N ALA A 18 7.17 -0.30 -3.97
CA ALA A 18 6.38 -0.42 -2.76
C ALA A 18 5.58 -1.73 -2.71
N VAL A 19 4.96 -2.12 -3.84
CA VAL A 19 4.27 -3.41 -3.97
C VAL A 19 5.23 -4.57 -3.75
N ASP A 20 6.39 -4.56 -4.40
CA ASP A 20 7.39 -5.63 -4.26
C ASP A 20 7.87 -5.78 -2.80
N GLU A 21 8.13 -4.66 -2.12
CA GLU A 21 8.51 -4.65 -0.70
C GLU A 21 7.39 -5.18 0.20
N LEU A 22 6.12 -4.85 -0.09
CA LEU A 22 4.98 -5.42 0.63
C LEU A 22 4.90 -6.94 0.45
N ILE A 23 5.05 -7.45 -0.77
CA ILE A 23 5.05 -8.90 -1.00
C ILE A 23 6.23 -9.56 -0.29
N SER A 24 7.41 -8.92 -0.32
CA SER A 24 8.62 -9.40 0.35
C SER A 24 8.49 -9.41 1.88
N ALA A 25 7.79 -8.44 2.45
CA ALA A 25 7.47 -8.37 3.87
C ALA A 25 6.45 -9.45 4.31
N GLY A 26 5.82 -10.15 3.38
CA GLY A 26 4.89 -11.25 3.64
C GLY A 26 3.42 -10.89 3.50
N PHE A 27 3.10 -9.72 2.93
CA PHE A 27 1.71 -9.38 2.61
C PHE A 27 1.21 -10.18 1.41
N ASP A 28 -0.02 -10.68 1.50
CA ASP A 28 -0.66 -11.43 0.41
C ASP A 28 -0.81 -10.56 -0.85
N GLN A 29 -0.26 -11.03 -1.96
CA GLN A 29 -0.40 -10.37 -3.26
C GLN A 29 -1.86 -10.23 -3.70
N ASP A 30 -2.74 -11.13 -3.28
CA ASP A 30 -4.20 -11.03 -3.50
C ASP A 30 -4.83 -9.82 -2.78
N LYS A 31 -4.18 -9.32 -1.74
CA LYS A 31 -4.64 -8.16 -0.95
C LYS A 31 -3.93 -6.86 -1.35
N VAL A 32 -2.98 -6.91 -2.29
CA VAL A 32 -2.22 -5.76 -2.78
C VAL A 32 -2.63 -5.45 -4.22
N PHE A 33 -3.11 -4.24 -4.45
CA PHE A 33 -3.56 -3.76 -5.76
C PHE A 33 -2.73 -2.58 -6.19
N LEU A 34 -2.29 -2.60 -7.45
CA LEU A 34 -1.58 -1.50 -8.08
C LEU A 34 -2.42 -0.92 -9.23
N ASP A 35 -2.97 0.26 -9.01
CA ASP A 35 -3.57 1.07 -10.06
C ASP A 35 -2.46 1.77 -10.84
N LYS A 36 -2.24 1.37 -12.11
CA LYS A 36 -1.16 1.92 -12.94
C LYS A 36 -1.34 3.41 -13.26
N GLU A 37 -2.58 3.85 -13.38
CA GLU A 37 -3.01 5.24 -13.53
C GLU A 37 -4.22 5.39 -12.60
N PRO A 38 -4.11 6.11 -11.47
CA PRO A 38 -3.16 7.18 -11.12
C PRO A 38 -1.91 6.79 -10.29
N CYS A 39 -1.31 5.60 -10.45
CA CYS A 39 -0.17 5.14 -9.65
C CYS A 39 -0.49 4.98 -8.14
N HIS A 40 -1.61 4.34 -7.82
CA HIS A 40 -2.01 4.08 -6.44
C HIS A 40 -1.75 2.62 -6.06
N VAL A 41 -1.17 2.42 -4.87
CA VAL A 41 -1.05 1.10 -4.24
C VAL A 41 -2.10 1.00 -3.16
N LYS A 42 -2.95 -0.02 -3.21
CA LYS A 42 -3.98 -0.31 -2.21
C LYS A 42 -3.65 -1.63 -1.54
N VAL A 43 -3.68 -1.66 -0.22
CA VAL A 43 -3.39 -2.86 0.57
C VAL A 43 -4.51 -3.08 1.56
N MET A 44 -5.15 -4.23 1.50
CA MET A 44 -6.16 -4.63 2.48
C MET A 44 -5.50 -5.39 3.63
N VAL A 45 -5.49 -4.79 4.82
CA VAL A 45 -4.87 -5.38 6.01
C VAL A 45 -5.74 -5.20 7.25
N PRO A 46 -5.57 -6.05 8.28
CA PRO A 46 -6.11 -5.76 9.59
C PRO A 46 -5.48 -4.47 10.16
N ASP A 47 -6.23 -3.79 11.02
CA ASP A 47 -5.78 -2.59 11.76
C ASP A 47 -4.41 -2.77 12.44
N THR A 48 -4.14 -3.98 12.96
CA THR A 48 -2.88 -4.34 13.61
C THR A 48 -1.65 -4.26 12.69
N ALA A 49 -1.82 -4.41 11.38
CA ALA A 49 -0.74 -4.36 10.40
C ALA A 49 -0.62 -2.99 9.70
N GLN A 50 -1.47 -2.03 10.06
CA GLN A 50 -1.39 -0.65 9.55
C GLN A 50 -0.03 0.02 9.71
N PRO A 51 0.59 0.06 10.91
CA PRO A 51 1.84 0.77 11.08
C PRO A 51 2.96 0.20 10.22
N GLU A 52 2.97 -1.12 10.01
CA GLU A 52 3.96 -1.81 9.18
C GLU A 52 3.77 -1.49 7.69
N VAL A 53 2.54 -1.55 7.20
CA VAL A 53 2.23 -1.18 5.80
C VAL A 53 2.52 0.30 5.55
N GLU A 54 2.14 1.20 6.46
CA GLU A 54 2.43 2.62 6.30
C GLU A 54 3.94 2.90 6.29
N GLU A 55 4.73 2.22 7.11
CA GLU A 55 6.19 2.37 7.10
C GLU A 55 6.79 1.96 5.75
N ILE A 56 6.39 0.79 5.24
CA ILE A 56 6.84 0.29 3.93
C ILE A 56 6.45 1.28 2.84
N LEU A 57 5.18 1.69 2.79
CA LEU A 57 4.70 2.63 1.77
C LEU A 57 5.44 3.96 1.84
N ARG A 58 5.65 4.52 3.04
CA ARG A 58 6.36 5.80 3.25
C ARG A 58 7.83 5.76 2.86
N ARG A 59 8.48 4.60 2.91
CA ARG A 59 9.88 4.42 2.48
C ARG A 59 10.07 4.69 0.98
N HIS A 60 9.01 4.58 0.18
CA HIS A 60 9.01 4.84 -1.26
C HIS A 60 8.50 6.25 -1.61
N GLU A 61 8.51 7.18 -0.65
CA GLU A 61 8.12 8.59 -0.81
C GLU A 61 6.78 8.80 -1.55
N PRO A 62 5.67 8.25 -1.00
CA PRO A 62 4.36 8.44 -1.56
C PRO A 62 3.94 9.91 -1.43
N THR A 63 3.24 10.41 -2.43
CA THR A 63 2.68 11.77 -2.43
C THR A 63 1.58 11.90 -1.38
N GLU A 64 0.81 10.85 -1.17
CA GLU A 64 -0.28 10.81 -0.20
C GLU A 64 -0.49 9.38 0.31
N VAL A 65 -0.83 9.21 1.59
CA VAL A 65 -1.18 7.92 2.19
C VAL A 65 -2.42 8.12 3.05
N TRP A 66 -3.44 7.27 2.86
CA TRP A 66 -4.64 7.29 3.67
C TRP A 66 -5.19 5.88 3.87
N ALA A 67 -5.85 5.66 5.01
CA ALA A 67 -6.52 4.41 5.31
C ALA A 67 -8.04 4.59 5.28
N ARG A 68 -8.76 3.60 4.75
CA ARG A 68 -10.22 3.54 4.79
C ARG A 68 -10.68 2.22 5.41
N PRO A 69 -11.55 2.25 6.44
CA PRO A 69 -12.14 1.02 6.95
C PRO A 69 -12.96 0.33 5.86
N VAL A 70 -12.92 -1.01 5.84
CA VAL A 70 -13.80 -1.83 5.00
C VAL A 70 -15.00 -2.20 5.87
N GLU A 71 -16.19 -1.72 5.49
CA GLU A 71 -17.48 -2.02 6.14
C GLU A 71 -17.97 -3.43 5.83
#